data_AF-A0A7Z2M3Y4-F1
#
_entry.id   AF-A0A7Z2M3Y4-F1
#
_cell.length_a   1.000
_cell.length_b   1.000
_cell.length_c   1.000
_cell.angle_alpha   90.00
_cell.angle_beta   90.00
_cell.angle_gamma   90.00
#
_symmetry.space_group_name_H-M   'P 1'
#
loop_
_entity.id
_entity.type
_entity.pdbx_description
1 polymer ?
#
loop_
_entity_poly.entity_id
_entity_poly.type
_entity_poly.pdbx_seq_one_letter_code
_entity_poly.pdbx_strand_id
1 'polypeptide(L)'
;MSDDLHLSDVQTLRDRARQHVENGAVTEGYSADREEVLRLLNESLATELVCVLRYKRHYFMATGVNASVAAEEFLEHATQEAQHADRLAERIVQLGGEPEFNPDMLSKMSHAQYVAGETLKEMVYEDLVAERIAIDSYREIIQYIGEKDPTTRRIFEDILAQEEEHADDMADILKDL
;
A
#
# COMPACT_ATOMS: atom_id res chain seq x y z
N MET A 1 10.93 30.67 2.50
CA MET A 1 11.80 31.21 1.44
C MET A 1 11.65 30.27 0.28
N SER A 2 11.24 30.77 -0.89
CA SER A 2 11.17 29.95 -2.10
C SER A 2 12.61 29.72 -2.54
N ASP A 3 13.14 28.52 -2.32
CA ASP A 3 14.37 28.11 -3.01
C ASP A 3 14.04 28.15 -4.50
N ASP A 4 14.77 28.97 -5.24
CA ASP A 4 14.59 29.13 -6.67
C ASP A 4 15.00 27.80 -7.33
N LEU A 5 14.01 27.00 -7.75
CA LEU A 5 14.22 25.70 -8.38
C LEU A 5 14.85 25.92 -9.77
N HIS A 6 16.17 25.94 -9.81
CA HIS A 6 16.92 26.01 -11.06
C HIS A 6 17.16 24.61 -11.63
N LEU A 7 16.77 24.41 -12.89
CA LEU A 7 17.04 23.17 -13.61
C LEU A 7 18.54 23.04 -13.88
N SER A 8 19.10 21.84 -13.63
CA SER A 8 20.47 21.51 -14.05
C SER A 8 20.57 21.52 -15.58
N ASP A 9 21.73 21.90 -16.11
CA ASP A 9 21.95 21.85 -17.55
C ASP A 9 22.05 20.39 -18.06
N VAL A 10 21.80 20.21 -19.37
CA VAL A 10 21.75 18.89 -20.01
C VAL A 10 23.07 18.13 -19.93
N GLN A 11 24.21 18.83 -19.95
CA GLN A 11 25.52 18.17 -19.90
C GLN A 11 25.75 17.60 -18.50
N THR A 12 25.46 18.38 -17.45
CA THR A 12 25.50 17.92 -16.06
C THR A 12 24.62 16.68 -15.83
N LEU A 13 23.39 16.68 -16.37
CA LEU A 13 22.49 15.52 -16.26
C LEU A 13 23.07 14.26 -16.93
N ARG A 14 23.68 14.41 -18.12
CA ARG A 14 24.31 13.30 -18.85
C ARG A 14 25.54 12.76 -18.12
N ASP A 15 26.32 13.62 -17.50
CA ASP A 15 27.51 13.22 -16.76
C ASP A 15 27.13 12.48 -15.47
N ARG A 16 26.15 12.98 -14.71
CA ARG A 16 25.60 12.27 -13.54
C ARG A 16 24.98 10.92 -13.91
N ALA A 17 24.25 10.84 -15.02
CA ALA A 17 23.64 9.58 -15.47
C ALA A 17 24.65 8.48 -15.83
N ARG A 18 25.92 8.84 -16.05
CA ARG A 18 27.01 7.87 -16.28
C ARG A 18 27.70 7.42 -15.01
N GLN A 19 27.45 8.11 -13.89
CA GLN A 19 27.95 7.72 -12.59
C GLN A 19 26.99 6.71 -11.98
N HIS A 20 27.54 5.71 -11.30
CA HIS A 20 26.78 4.71 -10.54
C HIS A 20 25.66 4.00 -11.33
N VAL A 21 25.91 3.67 -12.61
CA VAL A 21 24.94 3.00 -13.50
C VAL A 21 24.46 1.67 -12.92
N GLU A 22 25.27 1.02 -12.09
CA GLU A 22 24.91 -0.19 -11.35
C GLU A 22 23.71 -0.01 -10.41
N ASN A 23 23.36 1.23 -10.02
CA ASN A 23 22.20 1.54 -9.18
C ASN A 23 20.87 1.57 -9.95
N GLY A 24 20.89 1.25 -11.25
CA GLY A 24 19.68 1.13 -12.06
C GLY A 24 18.94 2.46 -12.24
N ALA A 25 17.64 2.47 -11.92
CA ALA A 25 16.77 3.64 -12.09
C ALA A 25 16.98 4.73 -11.02
N VAL A 26 17.74 4.43 -9.95
CA VAL A 26 18.04 5.38 -8.89
C VAL A 26 19.21 6.27 -9.32
N THR A 27 18.91 7.55 -9.57
CA THR A 27 19.90 8.55 -9.97
C THR A 27 20.42 9.32 -8.75
N GLU A 28 21.55 10.02 -8.90
CA GLU A 28 22.05 10.95 -7.86
C GLU A 28 21.06 12.06 -7.47
N GLY A 29 20.05 12.32 -8.31
CA GLY A 29 19.00 13.29 -8.01
C GLY A 29 17.91 12.78 -7.07
N TYR A 30 17.92 11.50 -6.70
CA TYR A 30 16.98 10.94 -5.74
C TYR A 30 17.25 11.52 -4.34
N SER A 31 16.27 12.26 -3.81
CA SER A 31 16.46 13.12 -2.63
C SER A 31 15.81 12.60 -1.35
N ALA A 32 15.01 11.54 -1.44
CA ALA A 32 14.41 10.89 -0.28
C ALA A 32 15.43 10.00 0.44
N ASP A 33 15.17 9.74 1.72
CA ASP A 33 15.89 8.70 2.45
C ASP A 33 15.47 7.33 1.87
N ARG A 34 16.33 6.75 1.03
CA ARG A 34 15.99 5.53 0.30
C ARG A 34 15.77 4.34 1.24
N GLU A 35 16.56 4.22 2.29
CA GLU A 35 16.44 3.10 3.24
C GLU A 35 15.10 3.17 3.96
N GLU A 36 14.71 4.37 4.39
CA GLU A 36 13.42 4.59 5.06
C GLU A 36 12.24 4.40 4.10
N VAL A 37 12.32 4.88 2.86
CA VAL A 37 11.28 4.64 1.84
C VAL A 37 11.13 3.15 1.55
N LEU A 38 12.23 2.39 1.46
CA LEU A 38 12.18 0.93 1.27
C LEU A 38 11.56 0.21 2.46
N ARG A 39 11.81 0.68 3.70
CA ARG A 39 11.17 0.15 4.90
C ARG A 39 9.65 0.38 4.85
N LEU A 40 9.22 1.61 4.61
CA LEU A 40 7.80 1.98 4.53
C LEU A 40 7.06 1.22 3.43
N LEU A 41 7.67 1.06 2.25
CA LEU A 41 7.13 0.27 1.16
C LEU A 41 6.95 -1.20 1.55
N ASN A 42 7.92 -1.81 2.25
CA ASN A 42 7.81 -3.21 2.67
C ASN A 42 6.78 -3.41 3.79
N GLU A 43 6.61 -2.46 4.70
CA GLU A 43 5.54 -2.51 5.71
C GLU A 43 4.16 -2.37 5.07
N SER A 44 4.04 -1.50 4.06
CA SER A 44 2.80 -1.34 3.28
C SER A 44 2.51 -2.62 2.47
N LEU A 45 3.51 -3.19 1.79
CA LEU A 45 3.39 -4.47 1.10
C LEU A 45 2.91 -5.59 2.04
N ALA A 46 3.48 -5.67 3.24
CA ALA A 46 3.05 -6.64 4.24
C ALA A 46 1.59 -6.40 4.67
N THR A 47 1.18 -5.14 4.78
CA THR A 47 -0.20 -4.73 5.09
C THR A 47 -1.16 -5.21 4.01
N GLU A 48 -0.89 -4.89 2.74
CA GLU A 48 -1.68 -5.35 1.59
C GLU A 48 -1.81 -6.87 1.52
N LEU A 49 -0.70 -7.59 1.71
CA LEU A 49 -0.71 -9.06 1.69
C LEU A 49 -1.54 -9.65 2.84
N VAL A 50 -1.51 -9.03 4.02
CA VAL A 50 -2.38 -9.43 5.14
C VAL A 50 -3.85 -9.13 4.82
N CYS A 51 -4.17 -8.00 4.20
CA CYS A 51 -5.51 -7.66 3.76
C CYS A 51 -6.04 -8.66 2.71
N VAL A 52 -5.25 -9.01 1.68
CA VAL A 52 -5.60 -10.06 0.70
C VAL A 52 -6.01 -11.35 1.41
N LEU A 53 -5.18 -11.82 2.34
CA LEU A 53 -5.43 -13.08 3.05
C LEU A 53 -6.68 -12.99 3.95
N ARG A 54 -6.91 -11.83 4.58
CA ARG A 54 -8.06 -11.59 5.45
C ARG A 54 -9.36 -11.56 4.63
N TYR A 55 -9.42 -10.74 3.59
CA TYR A 55 -10.57 -10.67 2.69
C TYR A 55 -10.88 -12.01 2.01
N LYS A 56 -9.86 -12.75 1.53
CA LYS A 56 -10.10 -14.09 0.98
C LYS A 56 -10.72 -15.02 2.01
N ARG A 57 -10.28 -14.97 3.27
CA ARG A 57 -10.90 -15.77 4.34
C ARG A 57 -12.34 -15.32 4.56
N HIS A 58 -12.61 -14.02 4.66
CA HIS A 58 -13.95 -13.49 4.88
C HIS A 58 -14.91 -13.86 3.73
N TYR A 59 -14.46 -13.76 2.48
CA TYR A 59 -15.19 -14.27 1.32
C TYR A 59 -15.63 -15.73 1.47
N PHE A 60 -14.70 -16.64 1.81
CA PHE A 60 -15.04 -18.06 1.95
C PHE A 60 -15.92 -18.38 3.15
N MET A 61 -15.86 -17.55 4.20
CA MET A 61 -16.58 -17.77 5.46
C MET A 61 -17.90 -17.00 5.54
N ALA A 62 -18.16 -16.10 4.60
CA ALA A 62 -19.39 -15.33 4.52
C ALA A 62 -20.61 -16.26 4.35
N THR A 63 -21.46 -16.28 5.37
CA THR A 63 -22.69 -17.10 5.39
C THR A 63 -23.83 -16.31 6.04
N GLY A 64 -25.07 -16.64 5.66
CA GLY A 64 -26.27 -15.94 6.13
C GLY A 64 -27.10 -15.34 5.00
N VAL A 65 -28.23 -14.72 5.35
CA VAL A 65 -29.24 -14.24 4.38
C VAL A 65 -28.71 -13.08 3.52
N ASN A 66 -27.85 -12.23 4.08
CA ASN A 66 -27.27 -11.07 3.39
C ASN A 66 -25.81 -11.30 2.95
N ALA A 67 -25.32 -12.55 2.98
CA ALA A 67 -23.91 -12.84 2.80
C ALA A 67 -23.40 -12.69 1.36
N SER A 68 -24.27 -12.77 0.35
CA SER A 68 -23.83 -12.73 -1.05
C SER A 68 -23.22 -11.38 -1.43
N VAL A 69 -23.81 -10.28 -0.99
CA VAL A 69 -23.30 -8.92 -1.27
C VAL A 69 -21.94 -8.72 -0.62
N ALA A 70 -21.84 -8.96 0.69
CA ALA A 70 -20.58 -8.83 1.41
C ALA A 70 -19.48 -9.77 0.86
N ALA A 71 -19.84 -11.00 0.45
CA ALA A 71 -18.88 -11.93 -0.14
C ALA A 71 -18.35 -11.42 -1.50
N GLU A 72 -19.21 -10.87 -2.35
CA GLU A 72 -18.79 -10.28 -3.63
C GLU A 72 -17.79 -9.14 -3.40
N GLU A 73 -18.10 -8.20 -2.49
CA GLU A 73 -17.20 -7.10 -2.13
C GLU A 73 -15.87 -7.61 -1.53
N PHE A 74 -15.91 -8.57 -0.60
CA PHE A 74 -14.67 -9.16 -0.05
C PHE A 74 -13.79 -9.78 -1.13
N LEU A 75 -14.37 -10.39 -2.17
CA LEU A 75 -13.60 -11.00 -3.24
C LEU A 75 -12.98 -9.94 -4.16
N GLU A 76 -13.72 -8.88 -4.44
CA GLU A 76 -13.28 -7.71 -5.20
C GLU A 76 -12.12 -7.01 -4.51
N HIS A 77 -12.29 -6.61 -3.25
CA HIS A 77 -11.24 -5.98 -2.44
C HIS A 77 -10.01 -6.88 -2.35
N ALA A 78 -10.16 -8.18 -2.05
CA ALA A 78 -9.00 -9.11 -2.05
C ALA A 78 -8.20 -9.11 -3.38
N THR A 79 -8.84 -8.77 -4.50
CA THR A 79 -8.21 -8.68 -5.81
C THR A 79 -7.55 -7.32 -6.05
N GLN A 80 -8.13 -6.23 -5.53
CA GLN A 80 -7.53 -4.89 -5.54
C GLN A 80 -6.32 -4.80 -4.61
N GLU A 81 -6.40 -5.34 -3.39
CA GLU A 81 -5.27 -5.41 -2.44
C GLU A 81 -4.08 -6.19 -3.03
N ALA A 82 -4.36 -7.22 -3.83
CA ALA A 82 -3.30 -7.94 -4.54
C ALA A 82 -2.61 -7.07 -5.59
N GLN A 83 -3.36 -6.20 -6.28
CA GLN A 83 -2.80 -5.23 -7.22
C GLN A 83 -2.02 -4.13 -6.51
N HIS A 84 -2.45 -3.71 -5.31
CA HIS A 84 -1.71 -2.79 -4.46
C HIS A 84 -0.35 -3.39 -4.07
N ALA A 85 -0.37 -4.63 -3.57
CA ALA A 85 0.84 -5.39 -3.25
C ALA A 85 1.81 -5.48 -4.44
N ASP A 86 1.32 -5.82 -5.64
CA ASP A 86 2.15 -5.90 -6.85
C ASP A 86 2.82 -4.56 -7.18
N ARG A 87 2.07 -3.45 -7.12
CA ARG A 87 2.60 -2.09 -7.38
C ARG A 87 3.68 -1.70 -6.37
N LEU A 88 3.47 -2.02 -5.09
CA LEU A 88 4.44 -1.76 -4.03
C LEU A 88 5.72 -2.60 -4.21
N ALA A 89 5.57 -3.89 -4.52
CA ALA A 89 6.68 -4.80 -4.78
C ALA A 89 7.52 -4.35 -5.99
N GLU A 90 6.88 -3.97 -7.09
CA GLU A 90 7.55 -3.38 -8.25
C GLU A 90 8.33 -2.12 -7.86
N ARG A 91 7.73 -1.25 -7.04
CA ARG A 91 8.39 -0.03 -6.60
C ARG A 91 9.61 -0.28 -5.72
N ILE A 92 9.54 -1.28 -4.83
CA ILE A 92 10.67 -1.72 -4.00
C ILE A 92 11.85 -2.13 -4.88
N VAL A 93 11.61 -2.97 -5.90
CA VAL A 93 12.64 -3.43 -6.84
C VAL A 93 13.22 -2.26 -7.65
N GLN A 94 12.39 -1.32 -8.11
CA GLN A 94 12.85 -0.12 -8.82
C GLN A 94 13.81 0.74 -7.99
N LEU A 95 13.62 0.77 -6.67
CA LEU A 95 14.50 1.48 -5.73
C LEU A 95 15.71 0.65 -5.29
N GLY A 96 15.86 -0.57 -5.81
CA GLY A 96 16.98 -1.48 -5.53
C GLY A 96 16.83 -2.25 -4.21
N GLY A 97 15.62 -2.30 -3.64
CA GLY A 97 15.30 -3.14 -2.49
C GLY A 97 14.79 -4.52 -2.90
N GLU A 98 14.56 -5.37 -1.90
CA GLU A 98 13.96 -6.69 -2.06
C GLU A 98 12.57 -6.68 -1.40
N PRO A 99 11.50 -7.06 -2.13
CA PRO A 99 10.15 -7.09 -1.57
C PRO A 99 9.98 -8.30 -0.65
N GLU A 100 9.49 -8.07 0.56
CA GLU A 100 9.30 -9.10 1.58
C GLU A 100 7.98 -9.85 1.37
N PHE A 101 8.09 -11.11 0.92
CA PHE A 101 6.96 -12.03 0.72
C PHE A 101 6.97 -13.20 1.71
N ASN A 102 7.93 -13.27 2.64
CA ASN A 102 8.01 -14.34 3.61
C ASN A 102 6.80 -14.28 4.58
N PRO A 103 5.94 -15.32 4.63
CA PRO A 103 4.78 -15.36 5.52
C PRO A 103 5.13 -15.12 7.00
N ASP A 104 6.32 -15.52 7.45
CA ASP A 104 6.78 -15.34 8.83
C ASP A 104 7.04 -13.88 9.21
N MET A 105 7.14 -13.00 8.22
CA MET A 105 7.41 -11.57 8.38
C MET A 105 6.17 -10.70 8.24
N LEU A 106 5.17 -11.15 7.48
CA LEU A 106 3.98 -10.33 7.16
C LEU A 106 3.30 -9.76 8.41
N SER A 107 2.98 -10.61 9.40
CA SER A 107 2.31 -10.16 10.63
C SER A 107 3.18 -9.29 11.55
N LYS A 108 4.51 -9.30 11.37
CA LYS A 108 5.44 -8.48 12.14
C LYS A 108 5.60 -7.07 11.56
N MET A 109 5.39 -6.95 10.24
CA MET A 109 5.63 -5.72 9.49
C MET A 109 4.33 -4.98 9.14
N SER A 110 3.24 -5.73 8.94
CA SER A 110 1.92 -5.18 8.64
C SER A 110 1.44 -4.22 9.72
N HIS A 111 0.87 -3.09 9.30
CA HIS A 111 0.19 -2.17 10.21
C HIS A 111 -1.18 -2.70 10.63
N ALA A 112 -1.88 -3.40 9.73
CA ALA A 112 -3.19 -4.01 9.99
C ALA A 112 -3.06 -5.46 10.50
N GLN A 113 -3.98 -5.89 11.35
CA GLN A 113 -3.97 -7.26 11.87
C GLN A 113 -4.75 -8.23 10.97
N TYR A 114 -4.37 -9.52 11.06
CA TYR A 114 -5.17 -10.62 10.54
C TYR A 114 -6.22 -11.02 11.60
N VAL A 115 -7.35 -10.34 11.61
CA VAL A 115 -8.49 -10.72 12.48
C VAL A 115 -9.48 -11.51 11.64
N ALA A 116 -9.87 -12.67 12.17
CA ALA A 116 -10.72 -13.62 11.47
C ALA A 116 -12.23 -13.27 11.57
N GLY A 117 -12.71 -12.85 12.73
CA GLY A 117 -14.15 -12.77 12.99
C GLY A 117 -14.88 -14.13 12.98
N GLU A 118 -15.95 -14.22 13.77
CA GLU A 118 -16.82 -15.39 13.88
C GLU A 118 -18.15 -15.19 13.16
N THR A 119 -18.62 -13.93 13.05
CA THR A 119 -19.87 -13.56 12.37
C THR A 119 -19.62 -12.67 11.14
N LEU A 120 -20.57 -12.63 10.21
CA LEU A 120 -20.48 -11.73 9.05
C LEU A 120 -20.29 -10.26 9.47
N LYS A 121 -21.00 -9.83 10.52
CA LYS A 121 -20.88 -8.47 11.05
C LYS A 121 -19.49 -8.18 11.62
N GLU A 122 -18.88 -9.16 12.29
CA GLU A 122 -17.50 -9.03 12.77
C GLU A 122 -16.50 -8.99 11.63
N MET A 123 -16.67 -9.81 10.58
CA MET A 123 -15.80 -9.77 9.40
C MET A 123 -15.78 -8.39 8.76
N VAL A 124 -16.96 -7.84 8.45
CA VAL A 124 -17.10 -6.48 7.87
C VAL A 124 -16.53 -5.42 8.80
N TYR A 125 -16.76 -5.54 10.10
CA TYR A 125 -16.21 -4.60 11.09
C TYR A 125 -14.68 -4.63 11.11
N GLU A 126 -14.06 -5.81 11.11
CA GLU A 126 -12.62 -5.95 11.14
C GLU A 126 -11.96 -5.52 9.82
N ASP A 127 -12.61 -5.75 8.68
CA ASP A 127 -12.17 -5.19 7.40
C ASP A 127 -12.20 -3.66 7.43
N LEU A 128 -13.31 -3.05 7.85
CA LEU A 128 -13.40 -1.59 8.01
C LEU A 128 -12.32 -1.03 8.95
N VAL A 129 -12.01 -1.72 10.05
CA VAL A 129 -10.95 -1.30 10.97
C VAL A 129 -9.59 -1.33 10.27
N ALA A 130 -9.31 -2.39 9.51
CA ALA A 130 -8.07 -2.50 8.77
C ALA A 130 -7.92 -1.43 7.67
N GLU A 131 -8.99 -1.13 6.92
CA GLU A 131 -8.96 -0.07 5.91
C GLU A 131 -8.62 1.28 6.53
N ARG A 132 -9.22 1.58 7.68
CA ARG A 132 -8.93 2.83 8.40
C ARG A 132 -7.48 2.91 8.88
N ILE A 133 -6.87 1.78 9.25
CA ILE A 133 -5.45 1.73 9.60
C ILE A 133 -4.58 1.98 8.36
N ALA A 134 -4.89 1.33 7.23
CA ALA A 134 -4.17 1.52 5.97
C ALA A 134 -4.26 2.98 5.50
N ILE A 135 -5.46 3.56 5.50
CA ILE A 135 -5.73 4.96 5.14
C ILE A 135 -4.87 5.93 5.96
N ASP A 136 -4.88 5.81 7.29
CA ASP A 136 -4.12 6.73 8.15
C ASP A 136 -2.62 6.55 7.96
N SER A 137 -2.15 5.30 7.84
CA SER A 137 -0.74 4.99 7.55
C SER A 137 -0.29 5.59 6.21
N TYR A 138 -1.07 5.41 5.15
CA TYR A 138 -0.70 5.87 3.81
C TYR A 138 -0.72 7.39 3.70
N ARG A 139 -1.65 8.08 4.39
CA ARG A 139 -1.59 9.54 4.52
C ARG A 139 -0.30 10.01 5.19
N GLU A 140 0.13 9.36 6.26
CA GLU A 140 1.40 9.70 6.94
C GLU A 140 2.60 9.45 6.02
N ILE A 141 2.62 8.35 5.28
CA ILE A 141 3.67 8.01 4.32
C ILE A 141 3.73 9.04 3.18
N ILE A 142 2.57 9.43 2.62
CA ILE A 142 2.48 10.46 1.58
C ILE A 142 3.08 11.79 2.07
N GLN A 143 2.75 12.20 3.30
CA GLN A 143 3.29 13.42 3.90
C GLN A 143 4.80 13.31 4.14
N TYR A 144 5.28 12.16 4.61
CA TYR A 144 6.70 11.90 4.85
C TYR A 144 7.52 11.98 3.54
N ILE A 145 7.04 11.35 2.47
CA ILE A 145 7.69 11.35 1.16
C ILE A 145 7.73 12.76 0.57
N GLY A 146 6.59 13.46 0.61
CA GLY A 146 6.43 14.82 0.09
C GLY A 146 6.87 14.92 -1.39
N GLU A 147 7.71 15.90 -1.70
CA GLU A 147 8.22 16.16 -3.06
C GLU A 147 9.50 15.37 -3.39
N LYS A 148 10.04 14.59 -2.44
CA LYS A 148 11.37 13.97 -2.57
C LYS A 148 11.37 12.72 -3.46
N ASP A 149 10.24 12.02 -3.48
CA ASP A 149 9.97 10.88 -4.37
C ASP A 149 8.52 10.95 -4.91
N PRO A 150 8.28 11.75 -5.97
CA PRO A 150 6.94 11.95 -6.51
C PRO A 150 6.31 10.67 -7.08
N THR A 151 7.13 9.71 -7.52
CA THR A 151 6.62 8.45 -8.06
C THR A 151 6.07 7.56 -6.95
N THR A 152 6.81 7.37 -5.85
CA THR A 152 6.30 6.59 -4.72
C THR A 152 5.11 7.29 -4.07
N ARG A 153 5.16 8.61 -3.91
CA ARG A 153 4.02 9.38 -3.41
C ARG A 153 2.76 9.13 -4.23
N ARG A 154 2.85 9.20 -5.56
CA ARG A 154 1.69 8.97 -6.44
C ARG A 154 1.14 7.54 -6.32
N ILE A 155 2.01 6.55 -6.16
CA ILE A 155 1.56 5.16 -5.92
C ILE A 155 0.72 5.11 -4.65
N PHE A 156 1.19 5.70 -3.55
CA PHE A 156 0.42 5.75 -2.30
C PHE A 156 -0.86 6.58 -2.41
N GLU A 157 -0.86 7.70 -3.15
CA GLU A 157 -2.07 8.50 -3.37
C GLU A 157 -3.14 7.70 -4.15
N ASP A 158 -2.74 6.91 -5.15
CA ASP A 158 -3.66 6.06 -5.91
C ASP A 158 -4.19 4.87 -5.09
N ILE A 159 -3.35 4.28 -4.22
CA ILE A 159 -3.76 3.19 -3.31
C ILE A 159 -4.70 3.76 -2.24
N LEU A 160 -4.33 4.86 -1.59
CA LEU A 160 -5.16 5.55 -0.59
C LEU A 160 -6.57 5.85 -1.11
N ALA A 161 -6.69 6.31 -2.36
CA ALA A 161 -8.00 6.59 -2.95
C ALA A 161 -8.90 5.34 -3.04
N GLN A 162 -8.32 4.17 -3.31
CA GLN A 162 -9.05 2.89 -3.31
C GLN A 162 -9.33 2.41 -1.89
N GLU A 163 -8.42 2.57 -0.93
CA GLU A 163 -8.73 2.21 0.48
C GLU A 163 -9.86 3.05 1.06
N GLU A 164 -9.94 4.33 0.68
CA GLU A 164 -11.06 5.20 1.08
C GLU A 164 -12.39 4.73 0.48
N GLU A 165 -12.40 4.16 -0.73
CA GLU A 165 -13.56 3.49 -1.35
C GLU A 165 -13.91 2.20 -0.60
N HIS A 166 -12.91 1.33 -0.38
CA HIS A 166 -13.10 0.07 0.37
C HIS A 166 -13.71 0.31 1.77
N ALA A 167 -13.25 1.36 2.47
CA ALA A 167 -13.77 1.73 3.77
C ALA A 167 -15.22 2.23 3.72
N ASP A 168 -15.61 2.93 2.66
CA ASP A 168 -17.00 3.39 2.45
C ASP A 168 -17.92 2.19 2.23
N ASP A 169 -17.52 1.26 1.36
CA ASP A 169 -18.28 0.03 1.07
C ASP A 169 -18.47 -0.82 2.33
N MET A 170 -17.41 -1.04 3.10
CA MET A 170 -17.50 -1.78 4.37
C MET A 170 -18.39 -1.06 5.40
N ALA A 171 -18.36 0.28 5.45
CA ALA A 171 -19.21 1.06 6.34
C ALA A 171 -20.70 0.95 5.96
N ASP A 172 -21.01 0.99 4.67
CA ASP A 172 -22.38 0.83 4.17
C ASP A 172 -22.90 -0.59 4.40
N ILE A 173 -22.10 -1.62 4.10
CA ILE A 173 -22.47 -3.01 4.42
C ILE A 173 -22.70 -3.17 5.93
N LEU A 174 -21.82 -2.63 6.78
CA LEU A 174 -21.94 -2.76 8.23
C LEU A 174 -23.24 -2.15 8.78
N LYS A 175 -23.71 -1.07 8.16
CA LYS A 175 -24.95 -0.38 8.52
C LYS A 175 -26.20 -1.17 8.13
N ASP A 176 -26.12 -1.94 7.05
CA ASP A 176 -27.22 -2.75 6.53
C ASP A 176 -27.31 -4.16 7.18
N LEU A 177 -26.32 -4.54 8.01
CA LEU A 177 -26.26 -5.77 8.81
C LEU A 177 -26.80 -5.64 10.24
#